data_AF-A0A7T4QQY1-F1
#
_entry.id   AF-A0A7T4QQY1-F1
#
_cell.length_a   1.000
_cell.length_b   1.000
_cell.length_c   1.000
_cell.angle_alpha   90.00
_cell.angle_beta   90.00
_cell.angle_gamma   90.00
#
_symmetry.space_group_name_H-M   'P 1'
#
loop_
_entity.id
_entity.type
_entity.pdbx_description
1 polymer ?
#
loop_
_entity_poly.entity_id
_entity_poly.type
_entity_poly.pdbx_seq_one_letter_code
_entity_poly.pdbx_strand_id
1 'polypeptide(L)'
;MNILQIIARGIIKKSFNLSVWTIEQFHDTQVYEQKKRELLNLPEGTLGQDIAKCLEENKLRLVPNYESHDLKHVLLDFKMTPVDEIRMQAFMLGNGNYSVPSIMIFIFGFMLLPDLWKTFYFDFKNGSKSKPIKTWTIEDYAHCQTLTLREYVMNYSKSESQKEFDMKTILKISSYLAVILGTFGMIFCLPFLFSANMLDLVGAGFPFVGGAIIASGGLISLSNLTKYQTKLQLEIEQKIECNLNVISTKP
;
A
#
# COMPACT_ATOMS: atom_id res chain seq x y z
N MET A 1 24.13 6.78 12.25
CA MET A 1 23.17 5.68 12.30
C MET A 1 23.28 5.04 13.68
N ASN A 2 22.19 4.90 14.42
CA ASN A 2 22.23 4.31 15.77
C ASN A 2 22.24 2.77 15.72
N ILE A 3 22.49 2.12 16.85
CA ILE A 3 22.60 0.65 16.94
C ILE A 3 21.30 -0.04 16.50
N LEU A 4 20.15 0.49 16.92
CA LEU A 4 18.83 -0.04 16.52
C LEU A 4 18.62 0.00 15.00
N GLN A 5 19.02 1.08 14.34
CA GLN A 5 18.95 1.24 12.89
C GLN A 5 19.83 0.25 12.13
N ILE A 6 21.01 -0.07 12.68
CA ILE A 6 21.92 -1.09 12.13
C ILE A 6 21.27 -2.47 12.24
N ILE A 7 20.74 -2.80 13.43
CA ILE A 7 20.06 -4.08 13.68
C ILE A 7 18.85 -4.23 12.76
N ALA A 8 17.99 -3.22 12.67
CA ALA A 8 16.81 -3.24 11.81
C ALA A 8 17.16 -3.49 10.33
N ARG A 9 18.16 -2.77 9.79
CA ARG A 9 18.64 -2.98 8.42
C ARG A 9 19.27 -4.37 8.23
N GLY A 10 19.95 -4.89 9.25
CA GLY A 10 20.48 -6.25 9.26
C GLY A 10 19.38 -7.31 9.18
N ILE A 11 18.31 -7.16 9.96
CA ILE A 11 17.13 -8.03 9.93
C ILE A 11 16.51 -8.00 8.54
N ILE A 12 16.22 -6.79 8.01
CA ILE A 12 15.59 -6.62 6.70
C ILE A 12 16.45 -7.25 5.59
N LYS A 13 17.76 -7.03 5.60
CA LYS A 13 18.67 -7.62 4.62
C LYS A 13 18.66 -9.15 4.69
N LYS A 14 18.69 -9.72 5.89
CA LYS A 14 18.67 -11.18 6.07
C LYS A 14 17.33 -11.77 5.62
N SER A 15 16.22 -11.13 5.97
CA SER A 15 14.87 -11.52 5.53
C SER A 15 14.76 -11.48 4.01
N PHE A 16 15.20 -10.39 3.37
CA PHE A 16 15.17 -10.23 1.92
C PHE A 16 15.98 -11.31 1.20
N ASN A 17 17.23 -11.53 1.61
CA ASN A 17 18.08 -12.55 1.03
C ASN A 17 17.49 -13.96 1.20
N LEU A 18 16.87 -14.24 2.35
CA LEU A 18 16.19 -15.51 2.59
C LEU A 18 15.02 -15.69 1.62
N SER A 19 14.18 -14.66 1.44
CA SER A 19 13.07 -14.72 0.48
C SER A 19 13.51 -14.93 -0.96
N VAL A 20 14.55 -14.22 -1.43
CA VAL A 20 15.10 -14.40 -2.78
C VAL A 20 15.62 -15.83 -2.95
N TRP A 21 16.45 -16.29 -2.01
CA TRP A 21 16.99 -17.65 -2.02
C TRP A 21 15.88 -18.70 -2.06
N THR A 22 14.82 -18.54 -1.27
CA THR A 22 13.67 -19.45 -1.29
C THR A 22 13.00 -19.47 -2.66
N ILE A 23 12.71 -18.31 -3.25
CA ILE A 23 12.05 -18.22 -4.57
C ILE A 23 12.89 -18.91 -5.65
N GLU A 24 14.22 -18.73 -5.63
CA GLU A 24 15.12 -19.37 -6.59
C GLU A 24 15.10 -20.90 -6.52
N GLN A 25 14.83 -21.50 -5.36
CA GLN A 25 14.75 -22.96 -5.25
C GLN A 25 13.50 -23.56 -5.90
N PHE A 26 12.45 -22.77 -6.12
CA PHE A 26 11.15 -23.26 -6.58
C PHE A 26 10.83 -22.98 -8.06
N HIS A 27 11.77 -22.42 -8.83
CA HIS A 27 11.51 -21.99 -10.20
C HIS A 27 12.55 -22.48 -11.21
N ASP A 28 12.09 -22.86 -12.41
CA ASP A 28 12.94 -23.28 -13.52
C ASP A 28 13.60 -22.07 -14.19
N THR A 29 14.93 -22.05 -14.18
CA THR A 29 15.75 -20.89 -14.54
C THR A 29 16.02 -20.76 -16.04
N GLN A 30 15.85 -21.81 -16.84
CA GLN A 30 16.37 -21.83 -18.21
C GLN A 30 15.63 -20.86 -19.15
N VAL A 31 14.30 -20.80 -19.06
CA VAL A 31 13.46 -19.92 -19.91
C VAL A 31 13.74 -18.45 -19.62
N TYR A 32 13.98 -18.10 -18.36
CA TYR A 32 14.19 -16.73 -17.91
C TYR A 32 15.60 -16.22 -18.20
N GLU A 33 16.60 -17.09 -18.23
CA GLU A 33 17.94 -16.76 -18.73
C GLU A 33 17.91 -16.47 -20.25
N GLN A 34 17.10 -17.22 -21.01
CA GLN A 34 16.91 -16.93 -22.43
C GLN A 34 16.23 -15.56 -22.63
N LYS A 35 15.15 -15.29 -21.90
CA LYS A 35 14.45 -14.00 -21.95
C LYS A 35 15.35 -12.83 -21.55
N LYS A 36 16.15 -12.98 -20.49
CA LYS A 36 17.15 -11.97 -20.09
C LYS A 36 18.14 -11.68 -21.22
N ARG A 37 18.65 -12.72 -21.91
CA ARG A 37 19.56 -12.55 -23.06
C ARG A 37 18.89 -11.80 -24.22
N GLU A 38 17.61 -12.08 -24.49
CA GLU A 38 16.85 -11.36 -25.51
C GLU A 38 16.70 -9.88 -25.17
N LEU A 39 16.44 -9.56 -23.89
CA LEU A 39 16.38 -8.18 -23.40
C LEU A 39 17.74 -7.46 -23.50
N LEU A 40 18.85 -8.15 -23.22
CA LEU A 40 20.21 -7.61 -23.37
C LEU A 40 20.55 -7.21 -24.82
N ASN A 41 19.97 -7.89 -25.82
CA ASN A 41 20.19 -7.61 -27.23
C ASN A 41 19.37 -6.41 -27.75
N LEU A 42 18.52 -5.81 -26.92
CA LEU A 42 17.77 -4.61 -27.30
C LEU A 42 18.69 -3.39 -27.42
N PRO A 43 18.27 -2.36 -28.18
CA PRO A 43 19.05 -1.13 -28.32
C PRO A 43 19.35 -0.46 -26.98
N GLU A 44 20.46 0.26 -26.91
CA GLU A 44 20.85 0.98 -25.70
C GLU A 44 19.85 2.09 -25.32
N GLY A 45 19.62 2.22 -24.01
CA GLY A 45 18.63 3.15 -23.43
C GLY A 45 17.19 2.65 -23.46
N THR A 46 16.93 1.46 -24.01
CA THR A 46 15.60 0.84 -23.94
C THR A 46 15.36 0.18 -22.59
N LEU A 47 14.10 0.17 -22.15
CA LEU A 47 13.69 -0.36 -20.85
C LEU A 47 14.09 -1.82 -20.67
N GLY A 48 13.94 -2.64 -21.71
CA GLY A 48 14.32 -4.05 -21.65
C GLY A 48 15.82 -4.24 -21.46
N GLN A 49 16.65 -3.49 -22.20
CA GLN A 49 18.10 -3.55 -22.03
C GLN A 49 18.52 -3.11 -20.61
N ASP A 50 17.92 -2.03 -20.10
CA ASP A 50 18.22 -1.51 -18.76
C ASP A 50 17.78 -2.49 -17.65
N ILE A 51 16.65 -3.20 -17.82
CA ILE A 51 16.24 -4.30 -16.93
C ILE A 51 17.29 -5.40 -16.92
N ALA A 52 17.75 -5.84 -18.10
CA ALA A 52 18.71 -6.93 -18.20
C ALA A 52 20.08 -6.57 -17.59
N LYS A 53 20.56 -5.33 -17.82
CA LYS A 53 21.77 -4.78 -17.20
C LYS A 53 21.62 -4.71 -15.67
N CYS A 54 20.52 -4.16 -15.17
CA CYS A 54 20.24 -4.04 -13.73
C CYS A 54 20.25 -5.40 -13.03
N LEU A 55 19.64 -6.43 -13.63
CA LEU A 55 19.66 -7.79 -13.09
C LEU A 55 21.07 -8.39 -13.07
N GLU A 56 21.86 -8.18 -14.12
CA GLU A 56 23.25 -8.67 -14.20
C GLU A 56 24.15 -8.02 -13.14
N GLU A 57 24.06 -6.70 -12.97
CA GLU A 57 24.82 -5.95 -11.95
C GLU A 57 24.51 -6.42 -10.53
N ASN A 58 23.25 -6.77 -10.26
CA ASN A 58 22.81 -7.26 -8.95
C ASN A 58 22.94 -8.79 -8.80
N LYS A 59 23.44 -9.50 -9.81
CA LYS A 59 23.53 -10.98 -9.86
C LYS A 59 22.18 -11.66 -9.61
N LEU A 60 21.12 -11.04 -10.11
CA LEU A 60 19.75 -11.52 -10.01
C LEU A 60 19.31 -12.14 -11.35
N ARG A 61 18.28 -12.97 -11.27
CA ARG A 61 17.61 -13.57 -12.42
C ARG A 61 16.19 -13.03 -12.51
N LEU A 62 15.62 -13.03 -13.71
CA LEU A 62 14.19 -12.80 -13.87
C LEU A 62 13.43 -13.92 -13.16
N VAL A 63 12.49 -13.54 -12.32
CA VAL A 63 11.64 -14.51 -11.61
C VAL A 63 10.31 -14.64 -12.36
N PRO A 64 9.86 -15.88 -12.67
CA PRO A 64 8.54 -16.15 -13.25
C PRO A 64 7.42 -15.45 -12.50
N ASN A 65 6.52 -14.77 -13.23
CA ASN A 65 5.39 -13.99 -12.68
C ASN A 65 5.77 -12.74 -11.87
N TYR A 66 7.06 -12.42 -11.72
CA TYR A 66 7.56 -11.20 -11.07
C TYR A 66 8.30 -10.28 -12.05
N GLU A 67 8.17 -10.51 -13.34
CA GLU A 67 8.85 -9.72 -14.39
C GLU A 67 8.36 -8.26 -14.41
N SER A 68 7.04 -8.07 -14.33
CA SER A 68 6.42 -6.75 -14.15
C SER A 68 6.78 -6.10 -12.81
N HIS A 69 7.32 -6.85 -11.84
CA HIS A 69 7.86 -6.28 -10.61
C HIS A 69 9.27 -5.73 -10.87
N ASP A 70 10.16 -6.53 -11.48
CA ASP A 70 11.53 -6.13 -11.78
C ASP A 70 11.59 -4.92 -12.74
N LEU A 71 10.65 -4.83 -13.67
CA LEU A 71 10.46 -3.64 -14.52
C LEU A 71 10.32 -2.34 -13.72
N LYS A 72 9.63 -2.38 -12.57
CA LYS A 72 9.32 -1.17 -11.78
C LYS A 72 10.57 -0.59 -11.14
N HIS A 73 11.53 -1.43 -10.74
CA HIS A 73 12.82 -0.96 -10.21
C HIS A 73 13.53 -0.05 -11.20
N VAL A 74 13.64 -0.49 -12.46
CA VAL A 74 14.34 0.27 -13.51
C VAL A 74 13.53 1.47 -13.97
N LEU A 75 12.23 1.29 -14.20
CA LEU A 75 11.34 2.37 -14.64
C LEU A 75 11.32 3.53 -13.62
N LEU A 76 11.20 3.21 -12.32
CA LEU A 76 11.06 4.19 -11.24
C LEU A 76 12.40 4.59 -10.59
N ASP A 77 13.51 3.99 -11.02
CA ASP A 77 14.85 4.24 -10.48
C ASP A 77 15.02 3.86 -8.99
N PHE A 78 14.35 2.77 -8.57
CA PHE A 78 14.58 2.15 -7.26
C PHE A 78 15.60 1.02 -7.38
N LYS A 79 16.66 1.05 -6.56
CA LYS A 79 17.69 0.01 -6.60
C LYS A 79 17.15 -1.32 -6.06
N MET A 80 17.79 -2.42 -6.45
CA MET A 80 17.50 -3.77 -5.95
C MET A 80 18.05 -4.00 -4.52
N THR A 81 17.90 -3.02 -3.63
CA THR A 81 18.32 -3.13 -2.23
C THR A 81 17.12 -3.37 -1.33
N PRO A 82 17.28 -4.06 -0.19
CA PRO A 82 16.15 -4.34 0.71
C PRO A 82 15.43 -3.09 1.24
N VAL A 83 16.14 -1.95 1.34
CA VAL A 83 15.52 -0.68 1.75
C VAL A 83 14.77 -0.04 0.60
N ASP A 84 15.35 -0.02 -0.61
CA ASP A 84 14.68 0.53 -1.79
C ASP A 84 13.50 -0.35 -2.24
N GLU A 85 13.51 -1.64 -1.93
CA GLU A 85 12.35 -2.53 -2.05
C GLU A 85 11.16 -1.97 -1.26
N ILE A 86 11.35 -1.68 0.04
CA ILE A 86 10.31 -1.12 0.91
C ILE A 86 9.85 0.25 0.40
N ARG A 87 10.78 1.09 -0.05
CA ARG A 87 10.47 2.41 -0.63
C ARG A 87 9.66 2.30 -1.91
N MET A 88 10.03 1.37 -2.79
CA MET A 88 9.27 1.07 -4.00
C MET A 88 7.86 0.59 -3.62
N GLN A 89 7.72 -0.29 -2.63
CA GLN A 89 6.39 -0.71 -2.17
C GLN A 89 5.57 0.47 -1.64
N ALA A 90 6.18 1.43 -0.93
CA ALA A 90 5.51 2.67 -0.53
C ALA A 90 4.99 3.46 -1.74
N PHE A 91 5.83 3.62 -2.77
CA PHE A 91 5.44 4.26 -4.03
C PHE A 91 4.29 3.52 -4.72
N MET A 92 4.37 2.18 -4.82
CA MET A 92 3.38 1.35 -5.49
C MET A 92 2.01 1.40 -4.79
N LEU A 93 1.99 1.43 -3.45
CA LEU A 93 0.77 1.65 -2.68
C LEU A 93 0.15 3.02 -3.00
N GLY A 94 0.98 4.07 -3.11
CA GLY A 94 0.55 5.39 -3.55
C GLY A 94 -0.03 5.39 -4.97
N ASN A 95 0.60 4.64 -5.88
CA ASN A 95 0.20 4.48 -7.28
C ASN A 95 -1.11 3.70 -7.47
N GLY A 96 -1.65 3.09 -6.40
CA GLY A 96 -2.88 2.29 -6.45
C GLY A 96 -2.65 0.82 -6.80
N ASN A 97 -1.40 0.36 -6.80
CA ASN A 97 -1.08 -1.05 -6.98
C ASN A 97 -1.07 -1.80 -5.64
N TYR A 98 -2.26 -2.13 -5.16
CA TYR A 98 -2.44 -2.92 -3.94
C TYR A 98 -2.28 -4.40 -4.25
N SER A 99 -1.12 -4.97 -3.91
CA SER A 99 -0.88 -6.41 -3.89
C SER A 99 -0.60 -6.87 -2.47
N VAL A 100 -0.98 -8.11 -2.13
CA VAL A 100 -0.72 -8.68 -0.80
C VAL A 100 0.78 -8.63 -0.45
N PRO A 101 1.71 -9.02 -1.35
CA PRO A 101 3.15 -8.87 -1.10
C PRO A 101 3.56 -7.41 -0.83
N SER A 102 3.09 -6.46 -1.64
CA SER A 102 3.41 -5.03 -1.48
C SER A 102 3.00 -4.49 -0.12
N ILE A 103 1.79 -4.81 0.34
CA ILE A 103 1.28 -4.37 1.65
C ILE A 103 2.11 -4.98 2.77
N MET A 104 2.39 -6.29 2.71
CA MET A 104 3.13 -6.99 3.75
C MET A 104 4.57 -6.50 3.89
N ILE A 105 5.29 -6.37 2.76
CA ILE A 105 6.67 -5.85 2.74
C ILE A 105 6.70 -4.41 3.27
N PHE A 106 5.74 -3.57 2.86
CA PHE A 106 5.67 -2.19 3.34
C PHE A 106 5.39 -2.12 4.85
N ILE A 107 4.42 -2.87 5.37
CA ILE A 107 4.12 -2.88 6.82
C ILE A 107 5.34 -3.34 7.62
N PHE A 108 5.99 -4.42 7.17
CA PHE A 108 7.20 -4.94 7.80
C PHE A 108 8.31 -3.88 7.84
N GLY A 109 8.58 -3.22 6.71
CA GLY A 109 9.56 -2.14 6.62
C GLY A 109 9.18 -0.90 7.42
N PHE A 110 7.91 -0.52 7.43
CA PHE A 110 7.38 0.62 8.16
C PHE A 110 7.57 0.46 9.68
N MET A 111 7.33 -0.74 10.22
CA MET A 111 7.57 -1.03 11.64
C MET A 111 9.06 -1.01 12.00
N LEU A 112 9.94 -1.51 11.12
CA LEU A 112 11.37 -1.64 11.41
C LEU A 112 12.20 -0.38 11.11
N LEU A 113 11.72 0.52 10.24
CA LEU A 113 12.46 1.71 9.78
C LEU A 113 11.72 3.02 10.08
N PRO A 114 11.53 3.38 11.37
CA PRO A 114 10.89 4.64 11.75
C PRO A 114 11.67 5.88 11.27
N ASP A 115 12.98 5.75 11.07
CA ASP A 115 13.82 6.82 10.54
C ASP A 115 13.54 7.17 9.07
N LEU A 116 12.91 6.27 8.32
CA LEU A 116 12.58 6.48 6.91
C LEU A 116 11.10 6.84 6.65
N TRP A 117 10.28 7.05 7.69
CA TRP A 117 8.85 7.37 7.51
C TRP A 117 8.59 8.60 6.64
N LYS A 118 9.41 9.64 6.76
CA LYS A 118 9.32 10.82 5.90
C LYS A 118 9.60 10.47 4.44
N THR A 119 10.59 9.63 4.20
CA THR A 119 10.94 9.12 2.87
C THR A 119 9.82 8.27 2.30
N PHE A 120 9.28 7.33 3.08
CA PHE A 120 8.13 6.50 2.67
C PHE A 120 6.90 7.34 2.32
N TYR A 121 6.61 8.37 3.11
CA TYR A 121 5.51 9.30 2.81
C TYR A 121 5.76 10.06 1.52
N PHE A 122 6.99 10.51 1.27
CA PHE A 122 7.36 11.18 0.02
C PHE A 122 7.22 10.24 -1.18
N ASP A 123 7.74 9.02 -1.08
CA ASP A 123 7.64 7.99 -2.13
C ASP A 123 6.17 7.64 -2.41
N PHE A 124 5.34 7.44 -1.37
CA PHE A 124 3.90 7.25 -1.50
C PHE A 124 3.20 8.43 -2.18
N LYS A 125 3.55 9.67 -1.79
CA LYS A 125 2.96 10.88 -2.37
C LYS A 125 3.32 11.01 -3.85
N ASN A 126 4.56 10.67 -4.23
CA ASN A 126 4.98 10.65 -5.63
C ASN A 126 4.23 9.57 -6.41
N GLY A 127 4.08 8.36 -5.84
CA GLY A 127 3.25 7.31 -6.41
C GLY A 127 1.80 7.75 -6.65
N SER A 128 1.22 8.52 -5.71
CA SER A 128 -0.16 9.02 -5.84
C SER A 128 -0.38 10.04 -6.96
N LYS A 129 0.72 10.64 -7.44
CA LYS A 129 0.75 11.63 -8.52
C LYS A 129 1.20 11.04 -9.85
N SER A 130 1.77 9.84 -9.86
CA SER A 130 2.26 9.20 -11.08
C SER A 130 1.16 8.45 -11.82
N LYS A 131 1.41 8.15 -13.10
CA LYS A 131 0.49 7.34 -13.91
C LYS A 131 0.33 5.95 -13.29
N PRO A 132 -0.88 5.37 -13.21
CA PRO A 132 -1.05 3.99 -12.78
C PRO A 132 -0.25 3.03 -13.67
N ILE A 133 0.66 2.26 -13.07
CA ILE A 133 1.55 1.31 -13.77
C ILE A 133 1.33 -0.14 -13.34
N LYS A 134 0.22 -0.44 -12.67
CA LYS A 134 -0.12 -1.81 -12.22
C LYS A 134 -0.12 -2.84 -13.35
N THR A 135 -0.60 -2.46 -14.53
CA THR A 135 -0.80 -3.34 -15.68
C THR A 135 0.37 -3.37 -16.66
N TRP A 136 1.48 -2.69 -16.35
CA TRP A 136 2.61 -2.60 -17.27
C TRP A 136 3.42 -3.91 -17.24
N THR A 137 3.80 -4.37 -18.42
CA THR A 137 4.54 -5.62 -18.65
C THR A 137 5.84 -5.32 -19.40
N ILE A 138 6.79 -6.25 -19.36
CA ILE A 138 8.04 -6.09 -20.12
C ILE A 138 7.75 -6.14 -21.61
N GLU A 139 6.86 -7.03 -22.04
CA GLU A 139 6.50 -7.27 -23.43
C GLU A 139 6.01 -6.00 -24.13
N ASP A 140 5.19 -5.20 -23.44
CA ASP A 140 4.59 -4.01 -24.01
C ASP A 140 5.57 -2.82 -24.10
N TYR A 141 6.56 -2.75 -23.20
CA TYR A 141 7.36 -1.55 -22.98
C TYR A 141 8.87 -1.73 -23.14
N ALA A 142 9.38 -2.96 -23.32
CA ALA A 142 10.81 -3.26 -23.37
C ALA A 142 11.55 -2.49 -24.47
N HIS A 143 10.89 -2.25 -25.61
CA HIS A 143 11.49 -1.55 -26.76
C HIS A 143 11.47 -0.02 -26.63
N CYS A 144 10.76 0.51 -25.63
CA CYS A 144 10.66 1.95 -25.42
C CYS A 144 11.87 2.48 -24.65
N GLN A 145 12.20 3.75 -24.88
CA GLN A 145 13.28 4.44 -24.16
C GLN A 145 12.92 4.65 -22.68
N THR A 146 13.79 4.20 -21.78
CA THR A 146 13.56 4.21 -20.32
C THR A 146 13.29 5.61 -19.79
N LEU A 147 14.10 6.59 -20.22
CA LEU A 147 13.97 7.98 -19.77
C LEU A 147 12.61 8.57 -20.18
N THR A 148 12.19 8.34 -21.43
CA THR A 148 10.90 8.81 -21.94
C THR A 148 9.73 8.19 -21.17
N LEU A 149 9.79 6.88 -20.89
CA LEU A 149 8.74 6.22 -20.11
C LEU A 149 8.70 6.73 -18.67
N ARG A 150 9.85 6.95 -18.04
CA ARG A 150 9.94 7.50 -16.68
C ARG A 150 9.35 8.90 -16.62
N GLU A 151 9.72 9.78 -17.54
CA GLU A 151 9.15 11.12 -17.64
C GLU A 151 7.64 11.07 -17.83
N TYR A 152 7.15 10.17 -18.69
CA TYR A 152 5.72 9.98 -18.92
C TYR A 152 4.96 9.53 -17.67
N VAL A 153 5.55 8.65 -16.86
CA VAL A 153 4.96 8.19 -15.59
C VAL A 153 4.98 9.29 -14.53
N MET A 154 6.06 10.06 -14.46
CA MET A 154 6.29 11.05 -13.39
C MET A 154 5.62 12.40 -13.64
N ASN A 155 5.53 12.85 -14.90
CA ASN A 155 4.85 14.09 -15.29
C ASN A 155 3.35 13.89 -15.54
N TYR A 156 2.77 12.87 -14.92
CA TYR A 156 1.36 12.56 -15.06
C TYR A 156 0.49 13.65 -14.42
N SER A 157 -0.25 14.39 -15.25
CA SER A 157 -1.27 15.32 -14.77
C SER A 157 -2.53 14.54 -14.45
N LYS A 158 -2.74 14.29 -13.15
CA LYS A 158 -3.97 13.65 -12.65
C LYS A 158 -5.13 14.64 -12.77
N SER A 159 -6.04 14.42 -13.71
CA SER A 159 -7.39 15.00 -13.64
C SER A 159 -7.98 14.69 -12.25
N GLU A 160 -8.58 15.69 -11.59
CA GLU A 160 -9.03 15.72 -10.18
C GLU A 160 -9.96 14.56 -9.73
N SER A 161 -10.27 13.60 -10.60
CA SER A 161 -11.27 12.56 -10.41
C SER A 161 -10.96 11.49 -9.35
N GLN A 162 -9.73 11.37 -8.84
CA GLN A 162 -9.35 10.22 -7.98
C GLN A 162 -8.57 10.58 -6.71
N LYS A 163 -8.86 11.73 -6.10
CA LYS A 163 -8.22 12.16 -4.86
C LYS A 163 -9.19 12.43 -3.72
N GLU A 164 -10.19 11.60 -3.59
CA GLU A 164 -10.77 11.32 -2.27
C GLU A 164 -10.71 9.81 -2.09
N PHE A 165 -9.79 9.33 -1.25
CA PHE A 165 -10.22 8.24 -0.38
C PHE A 165 -11.46 8.80 0.30
N ASP A 166 -12.64 8.30 -0.07
CA ASP A 166 -13.90 8.83 0.41
C ASP A 166 -13.79 8.98 1.93
N MET A 167 -13.86 10.22 2.40
CA MET A 167 -13.75 10.55 3.83
C MET A 167 -14.74 9.67 4.62
N LYS A 168 -15.87 9.30 4.00
CA LYS A 168 -16.86 8.38 4.56
C LYS A 168 -16.32 6.95 4.72
N THR A 169 -15.54 6.44 3.77
CA THR A 169 -14.90 5.12 3.86
C THR A 169 -13.87 5.07 4.99
N ILE A 170 -13.03 6.10 5.10
CA ILE A 170 -12.04 6.20 6.20
C ILE A 170 -12.77 6.25 7.54
N LEU A 171 -13.77 7.13 7.68
CA LEU A 171 -14.55 7.27 8.91
C LEU A 171 -15.31 5.99 9.28
N LYS A 172 -15.84 5.25 8.30
CA LYS A 172 -16.45 3.92 8.55
C LYS A 172 -15.43 2.94 9.10
N ILE A 173 -14.28 2.79 8.44
CA ILE A 173 -13.22 1.85 8.86
C ILE A 173 -12.72 2.20 10.27
N SER A 174 -12.43 3.48 10.54
CA SER A 174 -11.96 3.91 11.86
C SER A 174 -13.01 3.68 12.95
N SER A 175 -14.29 3.89 12.64
CA SER A 175 -15.39 3.64 13.58
C SER A 175 -15.51 2.15 13.92
N TYR A 176 -15.46 1.26 12.92
CA TYR A 176 -15.47 -0.20 13.17
C TYR A 176 -14.25 -0.65 13.97
N LEU A 177 -13.05 -0.17 13.64
CA LEU A 177 -11.83 -0.48 14.39
C LEU A 177 -11.91 -0.03 15.85
N ALA A 178 -12.42 1.17 16.12
CA ALA A 178 -12.62 1.66 17.49
C ALA A 178 -13.58 0.76 18.29
N VAL A 179 -14.70 0.35 17.68
CA VAL A 179 -15.66 -0.56 18.32
C VAL A 179 -15.02 -1.92 18.63
N ILE A 180 -14.32 -2.51 17.66
CA ILE A 180 -13.68 -3.83 17.81
C ILE A 180 -12.59 -3.77 18.90
N LEU A 181 -11.67 -2.83 18.83
CA LEU A 181 -10.55 -2.72 19.78
C LEU A 181 -11.04 -2.34 21.18
N GLY A 182 -12.01 -1.43 21.31
CA GLY A 182 -12.60 -1.07 22.60
C GLY A 182 -13.34 -2.24 23.24
N THR A 183 -14.12 -2.99 22.45
CA THR A 183 -14.83 -4.18 22.93
C THR A 183 -13.88 -5.30 23.31
N PHE A 184 -12.85 -5.54 22.51
CA PHE A 184 -11.82 -6.53 22.81
C PHE A 184 -11.06 -6.19 24.10
N GLY A 185 -10.71 -4.93 24.31
CA GLY A 185 -10.10 -4.44 25.55
C GLY A 185 -10.98 -4.70 26.79
N MET A 186 -12.28 -4.44 26.68
CA MET A 186 -13.23 -4.73 27.77
C MET A 186 -13.32 -6.23 28.08
N ILE A 187 -13.41 -7.08 27.04
CA ILE A 187 -13.45 -8.54 27.20
C ILE A 187 -12.18 -9.07 27.86
N PHE A 188 -11.01 -8.55 27.45
CA PHE A 188 -9.72 -8.94 28.02
C PHE A 188 -9.60 -8.60 29.51
N CYS A 189 -10.19 -7.48 29.95
CA CYS A 189 -10.17 -7.04 31.35
C CYS A 189 -11.18 -7.78 32.25
N LEU A 190 -12.20 -8.41 31.68
CA LEU A 190 -13.30 -9.06 32.41
C LEU A 190 -12.85 -10.08 33.48
N PRO A 191 -11.89 -10.99 33.25
CA PRO A 191 -11.45 -11.94 34.29
C PRO A 191 -10.75 -11.24 35.48
N PHE A 192 -10.11 -10.10 35.25
CA PHE A 192 -9.34 -9.37 36.27
C PHE A 192 -10.21 -8.42 37.11
N LEU A 193 -11.37 -8.01 36.59
CA LEU A 193 -12.35 -7.19 37.33
C LEU A 193 -12.96 -7.91 38.54
N PHE A 194 -12.86 -9.25 38.59
CA PHE A 194 -13.31 -10.06 39.72
C PHE A 194 -12.15 -10.56 40.60
N SER A 195 -10.93 -10.05 40.39
CA SER A 195 -9.79 -10.39 41.24
C SER A 195 -9.92 -9.75 42.63
N ALA A 196 -9.54 -10.49 43.68
CA ALA A 196 -9.47 -9.98 45.04
C ALA A 196 -8.26 -9.04 45.27
N ASN A 197 -7.32 -9.00 44.33
CA ASN A 197 -6.16 -8.14 44.38
C ASN A 197 -6.49 -6.74 43.84
N MET A 198 -6.30 -5.71 44.67
CA MET A 198 -6.57 -4.32 44.30
C MET A 198 -5.74 -3.83 43.10
N LEU A 199 -4.52 -4.35 42.91
CA LEU A 199 -3.68 -3.98 41.78
C LEU A 199 -4.26 -4.49 40.46
N ASP A 200 -4.77 -5.72 40.45
CA ASP A 200 -5.40 -6.33 39.27
C ASP A 200 -6.75 -5.65 38.97
N LEU A 201 -7.51 -5.34 40.03
CA LEU A 201 -8.80 -4.67 39.91
C LEU A 201 -8.65 -3.24 39.34
N VAL A 202 -7.71 -2.46 39.86
CA VAL A 202 -7.43 -1.10 39.36
C VAL A 202 -6.80 -1.16 37.97
N GLY A 203 -5.87 -2.09 37.75
CA GLY A 203 -5.21 -2.32 36.47
C GLY A 203 -6.16 -2.74 35.34
N ALA A 204 -7.24 -3.46 35.68
CA ALA A 204 -8.29 -3.87 34.74
C ALA A 204 -9.44 -2.85 34.62
N GLY A 205 -9.72 -2.11 35.69
CA GLY A 205 -10.79 -1.10 35.73
C GLY A 205 -10.57 0.06 34.76
N PHE A 206 -9.37 0.65 34.73
CA PHE A 206 -9.08 1.78 33.85
C PHE A 206 -9.19 1.42 32.35
N PRO A 207 -8.58 0.32 31.86
CA PRO A 207 -8.72 -0.06 30.46
C PRO A 207 -10.14 -0.51 30.11
N PHE A 208 -10.90 -1.09 31.05
CA PHE A 208 -12.30 -1.42 30.80
C PHE A 208 -13.14 -0.16 30.54
N VAL A 209 -13.02 0.86 31.39
CA VAL A 209 -13.72 2.15 31.20
C VAL A 209 -13.23 2.86 29.93
N GLY A 210 -11.92 2.87 29.68
CA GLY A 210 -11.35 3.45 28.46
C GLY A 210 -11.87 2.74 27.20
N GLY A 211 -11.92 1.41 27.22
CA GLY A 211 -12.47 0.58 26.15
C GLY A 211 -13.95 0.87 25.90
N ALA A 212 -14.75 1.06 26.95
CA ALA A 212 -16.15 1.45 26.84
C ALA A 212 -16.32 2.80 26.15
N ILE A 213 -15.55 3.82 26.56
CA ILE A 213 -15.58 5.16 25.96
C ILE A 213 -15.23 5.10 24.46
N ILE A 214 -14.17 4.39 24.10
CA ILE A 214 -13.72 4.24 22.71
C ILE A 214 -14.78 3.51 21.86
N ALA A 215 -15.34 2.41 22.38
CA ALA A 215 -16.37 1.64 21.68
C ALA A 215 -17.66 2.47 21.48
N SER A 216 -18.11 3.19 22.51
CA SER A 216 -19.26 4.09 22.40
C SER A 216 -19.02 5.22 21.40
N GLY A 217 -17.83 5.83 21.39
CA GLY A 217 -17.45 6.84 20.40
C GLY A 217 -17.50 6.32 18.97
N GLY A 218 -17.01 5.08 18.74
CA GLY A 218 -17.09 4.41 17.44
C GLY A 218 -18.55 4.16 16.99
N LEU A 219 -19.42 3.70 17.90
CA LEU A 219 -20.86 3.50 17.61
C LEU A 219 -21.58 4.81 17.29
N ILE A 220 -21.29 5.89 18.03
CA ILE A 220 -21.88 7.22 17.78
C ILE A 220 -21.45 7.74 16.40
N SER A 221 -20.17 7.60 16.07
CA SER A 221 -19.64 7.97 14.76
C SER A 221 -20.35 7.20 13.64
N LEU A 222 -20.53 5.87 13.80
CA LEU A 222 -21.25 5.05 12.82
C LEU A 222 -22.72 5.47 12.68
N SER A 223 -23.40 5.77 13.79
CA SER A 223 -24.79 6.25 13.78
C SER A 223 -24.92 7.57 13.02
N ASN A 224 -24.01 8.51 13.24
CA ASN A 224 -24.00 9.80 12.57
C ASN A 224 -23.72 9.66 11.07
N LEU A 225 -22.79 8.78 10.67
CA LEU A 225 -22.51 8.50 9.26
C LEU A 225 -23.75 7.94 8.54
N THR A 226 -24.46 7.00 9.16
CA THR A 226 -25.69 6.44 8.58
C THR A 226 -26.78 7.50 8.42
N LYS A 227 -27.04 8.32 9.46
CA LYS A 227 -28.02 9.41 9.38
C LYS A 227 -27.69 10.41 8.27
N TYR A 228 -26.41 10.77 8.14
CA TYR A 228 -25.95 11.66 7.09
C TYR A 228 -26.18 11.07 5.69
N GLN A 229 -25.86 9.78 5.50
CA GLN A 229 -26.08 9.10 4.23
C GLN A 229 -27.57 9.01 3.87
N THR A 230 -28.44 8.68 4.83
CA THR A 230 -29.89 8.65 4.62
C THR A 230 -30.43 10.03 4.23
N LYS A 231 -29.99 11.10 4.92
CA LYS A 231 -30.42 12.46 4.60
C LYS A 231 -30.00 12.88 3.18
N LEU A 232 -28.75 12.58 2.82
CA LEU A 232 -28.23 12.90 1.49
C LEU A 232 -29.00 12.15 0.38
N GLN A 233 -29.37 10.90 0.62
CA GLN A 233 -30.14 10.12 -0.34
C GLN A 233 -31.55 10.69 -0.53
N LEU A 234 -32.22 11.08 0.55
CA LEU A 234 -33.54 11.74 0.49
C LEU A 234 -33.48 13.08 -0.27
N GLU A 235 -32.43 13.89 -0.06
CA GLU A 235 -32.24 15.15 -0.80
C GLU A 235 -31.99 14.92 -2.30
N ILE A 236 -31.28 13.84 -2.67
CA ILE A 236 -31.05 13.46 -4.07
C ILE A 236 -32.35 12.97 -4.71
N GLU A 237 -33.11 12.11 -4.03
CA GLU A 237 -34.40 11.61 -4.51
C GLU A 237 -35.40 12.75 -4.73
N GLN A 238 -35.51 13.71 -3.80
CA GLN A 238 -36.32 14.92 -3.97
C GLN A 238 -35.88 15.78 -5.16
N LYS A 239 -34.56 15.93 -5.37
CA LYS A 239 -34.04 16.73 -6.49
C LYS A 239 -34.28 16.08 -7.84
N ILE A 240 -34.25 14.75 -7.92
CA ILE A 240 -34.57 13.98 -9.12
C ILE A 240 -36.07 14.09 -9.43
N GLU A 241 -36.95 13.93 -8.44
CA GLU A 241 -38.40 14.10 -8.61
C GLU A 241 -38.77 15.52 -9.07
N CYS A 242 -38.14 16.54 -8.49
CA CYS A 242 -38.37 17.94 -8.90
C CYS A 242 -37.96 18.17 -10.37
N ASN A 243 -36.82 17.64 -10.80
CA ASN A 243 -36.36 17.77 -12.19
C ASN A 243 -37.24 16.99 -13.19
N LEU A 244 -37.75 15.81 -12.82
CA LEU A 244 -38.66 15.02 -13.65
C LEU A 244 -40.02 15.73 -13.85
N ASN A 245 -40.55 16.34 -12.79
CA ASN A 245 -41.81 17.10 -12.86
C ASN A 245 -41.68 18.38 -13.70
N VAL A 246 -40.50 18.99 -13.76
CA VAL A 246 -40.22 20.15 -14.64
C VAL A 246 -40.13 19.75 -16.12
N ILE A 247 -39.71 18.52 -16.44
CA ILE A 247 -39.66 18.01 -17.83
C ILE A 247 -41.05 17.62 -18.32
N SER A 248 -41.92 17.09 -17.45
CA SER A 248 -43.30 16.70 -17.80
C SER A 248 -44.28 17.87 -17.96
N THR A 249 -43.87 19.11 -17.67
CA THR A 249 -44.71 20.32 -17.72
C THR A 249 -44.32 21.31 -18.82
N LYS A 250 -43.34 20.98 -19.67
CA LYS A 250 -43.14 21.69 -20.93
C LYS A 250 -44.16 21.17 -21.98
N PRO A 251 -44.97 22.05 -22.57
CA PRO A 251 -46.03 21.68 -23.53
C PRO A 251 -45.47 21.08 -24.83
#